data_AF-A0A9E1STR4-F1
#
_entry.id   AF-A0A9E1STR4-F1
#
_cell.length_a   1.000
_cell.length_b   1.000
_cell.length_c   1.000
_cell.angle_alpha   90.00
_cell.angle_beta   90.00
_cell.angle_gamma   90.00
#
_symmetry.space_group_name_H-M   'P 1'
#
loop_
_entity.id
_entity.type
_entity.pdbx_description
1 polymer ?
#
loop_
_entity_poly.entity_id
_entity_poly.type
_entity_poly.pdbx_seq_one_letter_code
_entity_poly.pdbx_strand_id
1 'polypeptide(L)'
;MTRYIFITGGVVSSLGKGLLSAALGALLQSRGYSVRLRKLDPYLNVDPGTMSPYQHGEVFVTDDGAETDLDLGHYERFTGVPARQSDNVTTGRIYS
;
A
#
# COMPACT_ATOMS: atom_id res chain seq x y z
N MET A 1 -17.92 -14.77 -1.89
CA MET A 1 -18.03 -13.40 -1.32
C MET A 1 -16.65 -12.99 -0.85
N THR A 2 -16.16 -11.82 -1.27
CA THR A 2 -14.84 -11.31 -0.86
C THR A 2 -14.85 -10.91 0.61
N ARG A 3 -13.79 -11.22 1.36
CA ARG A 3 -13.60 -10.82 2.75
C ARG A 3 -12.65 -9.64 2.83
N TYR A 4 -12.88 -8.74 3.78
CA TYR A 4 -12.05 -7.56 4.00
C TYR A 4 -11.39 -7.66 5.38
N ILE A 5 -10.07 -7.47 5.42
CA ILE A 5 -9.27 -7.40 6.65
C ILE A 5 -8.72 -5.99 6.73
N PHE A 6 -9.07 -5.25 7.78
CA PHE A 6 -8.55 -3.91 8.02
C PHE A 6 -7.39 -3.98 9.01
N ILE A 7 -6.26 -3.38 8.64
CA ILE A 7 -5.06 -3.31 9.48
C ILE A 7 -4.91 -1.87 9.93
N THR A 8 -5.10 -1.64 11.23
CA THR A 8 -5.01 -0.32 11.86
C THR A 8 -3.76 -0.21 12.72
N GLY A 9 -3.36 1.01 13.04
CA GLY A 9 -2.22 1.31 13.92
C GLY A 9 -2.64 2.07 15.16
N GLY A 10 -2.01 1.77 16.29
CA GLY A 10 -2.17 2.51 17.54
C GLY A 10 -0.81 2.85 18.16
N VAL A 11 -0.84 3.66 19.22
CA VAL A 11 0.32 4.13 20.01
C VAL A 11 1.28 5.03 19.23
N VAL A 12 2.01 4.50 18.23
CA VAL A 12 3.01 5.23 17.48
C VAL A 12 3.13 4.73 16.04
N SER A 13 3.57 5.61 15.16
CA SER A 13 3.94 5.30 13.76
C SER A 13 5.19 4.43 13.68
N SER A 14 5.49 3.88 12.50
CA SER A 14 6.74 3.15 12.21
C SER A 14 6.93 1.77 12.87
N LEU A 15 5.88 1.19 13.45
CA LEU A 15 5.90 -0.20 13.98
C LEU A 15 5.89 -1.31 12.90
N GLY A 16 6.04 -0.98 11.61
CA GLY A 16 6.12 -2.00 10.55
C GLY A 16 4.78 -2.53 10.03
N LYS A 17 3.71 -1.72 10.07
CA LYS A 17 2.37 -2.13 9.59
C LYS A 17 2.34 -2.57 8.12
N GLY A 18 3.06 -1.88 7.23
CA GLY A 18 3.14 -2.24 5.82
C GLY A 18 3.73 -3.63 5.61
N LEU A 19 4.90 -3.91 6.21
CA LEU A 19 5.55 -5.21 6.15
C LEU A 19 4.71 -6.34 6.78
N LEU A 20 4.06 -6.08 7.92
CA LEU A 20 3.15 -7.05 8.54
C LEU A 20 1.97 -7.39 7.61
N SER A 21 1.39 -6.38 6.95
CA SER A 21 0.30 -6.55 5.99
C SER A 21 0.74 -7.39 4.79
N ALA A 22 1.94 -7.11 4.27
CA ALA A 22 2.56 -7.85 3.17
C ALA A 22 2.79 -9.33 3.53
N ALA A 23 3.37 -9.59 4.70
CA ALA A 23 3.63 -10.93 5.20
C ALA A 23 2.34 -11.73 5.46
N LEU A 24 1.31 -11.10 6.03
CA LEU A 24 0.00 -11.73 6.20
C LEU A 24 -0.62 -12.10 4.85
N GLY A 25 -0.51 -11.22 3.85
CA GLY A 25 -0.98 -11.48 2.49
C GLY A 25 -0.31 -12.71 1.88
N ALA A 26 1.01 -12.80 1.98
CA ALA A 26 1.78 -13.96 1.51
C ALA A 26 1.39 -15.27 2.23
N LEU A 27 1.16 -15.21 3.56
CA LEU A 27 0.71 -16.37 4.33
C LEU A 27 -0.69 -16.83 3.88
N LEU A 28 -1.62 -15.91 3.64
CA LEU A 28 -2.95 -16.25 3.12
C LEU A 28 -2.87 -16.87 1.72
N GLN A 29 -2.00 -16.34 0.84
CA GLN A 29 -1.76 -16.95 -0.48
C GLN A 29 -1.19 -18.38 -0.35
N SER A 30 -0.29 -18.63 0.61
CA SER A 30 0.25 -19.98 0.87
C SER A 30 -0.83 -20.98 1.31
N ARG A 31 -1.97 -20.50 1.81
CA ARG A 31 -3.15 -21.30 2.16
C ARG A 31 -4.18 -21.40 1.03
N GLY A 32 -3.84 -20.94 -0.18
CA GLY A 32 -4.69 -21.03 -1.37
C GLY A 32 -5.70 -19.89 -1.54
N TYR A 33 -5.59 -18.81 -0.76
CA TYR A 33 -6.46 -17.65 -0.93
C TYR A 33 -5.93 -16.69 -2.00
N SER A 34 -6.83 -16.14 -2.80
CA SER A 34 -6.52 -14.95 -3.61
C SER A 34 -6.58 -13.71 -2.71
N VAL A 35 -5.52 -12.90 -2.74
CA VAL A 35 -5.35 -11.73 -1.87
C VAL A 35 -5.02 -10.50 -2.71
N ARG A 36 -5.61 -9.36 -2.33
CA ARG A 36 -5.24 -8.03 -2.82
C ARG A 36 -4.99 -7.14 -1.62
N LEU A 37 -3.87 -6.42 -1.62
CA LEU A 37 -3.51 -5.46 -0.58
C LEU A 37 -3.76 -4.04 -1.10
N ARG A 38 -4.19 -3.15 -0.20
CA ARG A 38 -4.44 -1.74 -0.50
C ARG A 38 -3.92 -0.87 0.63
N LYS A 39 -3.45 0.32 0.27
CA LYS A 39 -2.94 1.36 1.15
C LYS A 39 -3.88 2.57 1.11
N LEU A 40 -4.27 3.03 2.30
CA LEU A 40 -5.02 4.27 2.49
C LEU A 40 -4.11 5.26 3.20
N ASP A 41 -3.73 6.32 2.50
CA ASP A 41 -2.81 7.33 2.96
C ASP A 41 -3.54 8.60 3.42
N PRO A 42 -3.31 9.07 4.66
CA PRO A 42 -4.06 10.20 5.20
C PRO A 42 -3.58 11.57 4.67
N TYR A 43 -2.51 11.65 3.88
CA TYR A 43 -1.95 12.91 3.40
C TYR A 43 -2.76 13.53 2.25
N LEU A 44 -2.63 14.86 2.09
CA LEU A 44 -3.40 15.66 1.14
C LEU A 44 -2.82 15.69 -0.28
N ASN A 45 -1.58 15.23 -0.48
CA ASN A 45 -1.02 15.09 -1.81
C ASN A 45 -1.86 14.06 -2.60
N VAL A 46 -2.21 14.37 -3.85
CA VAL A 46 -3.01 13.49 -4.72
C VAL A 46 -2.25 12.20 -5.07
N ASP A 47 -0.94 12.33 -5.13
CA ASP A 47 0.08 11.30 -5.30
C ASP A 47 1.34 11.75 -4.53
N PRO A 48 2.28 10.84 -4.24
CA PRO A 48 3.51 11.19 -3.55
C PRO A 48 4.57 11.83 -4.47
N GLY A 49 4.30 12.07 -5.75
CA GLY A 49 5.28 12.63 -6.71
C GLY A 49 5.76 14.03 -6.32
N THR A 50 4.97 14.75 -5.52
CA THR A 50 5.32 16.06 -4.97
C THR A 50 6.10 16.02 -3.64
N MET A 51 6.28 14.84 -3.04
CA MET A 51 7.02 14.66 -1.79
C MET A 51 8.51 14.47 -2.05
N SER A 52 9.37 15.00 -1.17
CA SER A 52 10.82 14.77 -1.25
C SER A 52 11.16 13.32 -0.89
N PRO A 53 11.78 12.53 -1.80
CA PRO A 53 12.04 11.12 -1.54
C PRO A 53 13.11 10.90 -0.45
N TYR A 54 14.01 11.87 -0.25
CA TYR A 54 15.02 11.83 0.80
C TYR A 54 14.43 12.00 2.21
N GLN A 55 13.20 12.52 2.32
CA GLN A 55 12.53 12.76 3.60
C GLN A 55 11.37 11.79 3.84
N HIS A 56 10.63 11.43 2.78
CA HIS A 56 9.40 10.66 2.87
C HIS A 56 9.51 9.23 2.33
N GLY A 57 10.65 8.85 1.75
CA GLY A 57 10.86 7.57 1.09
C GLY A 57 10.60 7.62 -0.41
N GLU A 58 10.92 6.52 -1.10
CA GLU A 58 10.75 6.42 -2.54
C GLU A 58 9.28 6.54 -2.99
N VAL A 59 9.09 6.95 -4.25
CA VAL A 59 7.82 6.82 -4.96
C VAL A 59 7.83 5.48 -5.67
N PHE A 60 6.82 4.63 -5.42
CA PHE A 60 6.65 3.37 -6.13
C PHE A 60 5.79 3.58 -7.38
N VAL A 61 6.30 3.15 -8.54
CA VAL A 61 5.59 3.25 -9.82
C VAL A 61 5.04 1.88 -10.20
N THR A 62 3.72 1.79 -10.38
CA THR A 62 3.03 0.56 -10.79
C THR A 62 3.13 0.33 -12.30
N ASP A 63 2.86 -0.90 -12.75
CA ASP A 63 2.83 -1.26 -14.18
C ASP A 63 1.81 -0.43 -14.99
N ASP A 64 0.72 0.02 -14.35
CA ASP A 64 -0.28 0.92 -14.94
C ASP A 64 0.10 2.41 -14.86
N GLY A 65 1.33 2.73 -14.46
CA GLY A 65 1.92 4.07 -14.51
C GLY A 65 1.54 4.99 -13.35
N ALA A 66 1.00 4.47 -12.25
CA ALA A 66 0.65 5.28 -11.10
C ALA A 66 1.85 5.49 -10.18
N GLU A 67 2.09 6.75 -9.78
CA GLU A 67 2.98 7.12 -8.69
C GLU A 67 2.25 6.89 -7.36
N THR A 68 2.84 6.07 -6.49
CA THR A 68 2.18 5.57 -5.26
C THR A 68 3.15 5.48 -4.08
N ASP A 69 2.60 5.29 -2.88
CA ASP A 69 3.38 5.07 -1.66
C ASP A 69 4.24 3.80 -1.74
N LEU A 70 5.44 3.86 -1.14
CA LEU A 70 6.42 2.78 -1.14
C LEU A 70 5.89 1.43 -0.59
N ASP A 71 4.85 1.45 0.25
CA ASP A 71 4.28 0.21 0.78
C ASP A 71 3.70 -0.69 -0.32
N LEU A 72 3.27 -0.15 -1.47
CA LEU A 72 2.83 -0.98 -2.60
C LEU A 72 3.97 -1.85 -3.12
N GLY A 73 5.21 -1.35 -3.12
CA GLY A 73 6.38 -2.15 -3.44
C GLY A 73 6.61 -3.29 -2.45
N HIS A 74 6.34 -3.09 -1.16
CA HIS A 74 6.36 -4.18 -0.18
C HIS A 74 5.31 -5.23 -0.49
N TYR A 75 4.10 -4.81 -0.83
CA TYR A 75 2.99 -5.72 -1.13
C TYR A 75 3.30 -6.57 -2.36
N GLU A 76 3.80 -5.96 -3.43
CA GLU A 76 4.19 -6.66 -4.65
C GLU A 76 5.30 -7.69 -4.40
N ARG A 77 6.37 -7.28 -3.70
CA ARG A 77 7.51 -8.15 -3.42
C ARG A 77 7.15 -9.37 -2.58
N PHE A 78 6.22 -9.24 -1.63
CA PHE A 78 5.79 -10.37 -0.79
C PHE A 78 4.75 -11.27 -1.46
N THR A 79 3.83 -10.68 -2.25
CA THR A 79 2.69 -11.42 -2.80
C THR A 79 2.87 -11.88 -4.24
N GLY A 80 3.84 -11.30 -4.96
CA GLY A 80 4.03 -11.50 -6.40
C GLY A 80 2.87 -10.99 -7.26
N VAL A 81 1.97 -10.18 -6.69
CA VAL A 81 0.77 -9.68 -7.38
C VAL A 81 0.97 -8.20 -7.75
N PRO A 82 1.00 -7.85 -9.05
CA PRO A 82 1.24 -6.47 -9.49
C PRO A 82 0.25 -5.46 -8.90
N ALA A 83 0.75 -4.38 -8.29
CA ALA A 83 -0.08 -3.32 -7.76
C ALA A 83 -0.68 -2.48 -8.89
N ARG A 84 -1.78 -1.78 -8.61
CA ARG A 84 -2.49 -0.90 -9.55
C ARG A 84 -2.77 0.44 -8.90
N GLN A 85 -3.07 1.43 -9.73
CA GLN A 85 -3.52 2.75 -9.28
C GLN A 85 -4.64 2.70 -8.23
N SER A 86 -5.55 1.72 -8.34
CA SER A 86 -6.67 1.53 -7.42
C SER A 86 -6.30 1.03 -6.02
N ASP A 87 -5.05 0.61 -5.80
CA ASP A 87 -4.59 0.07 -4.52
C ASP A 87 -3.92 1.10 -3.63
N ASN A 88 -3.69 2.32 -4.12
CA ASN A 88 -3.28 3.45 -3.32
C ASN A 88 -4.35 4.55 -3.39
N VAL A 89 -4.89 4.92 -2.22
CA VAL A 89 -5.88 5.98 -2.09
C VAL A 89 -5.37 6.98 -1.08
N THR A 90 -5.32 8.26 -1.45
CA THR A 90 -4.90 9.35 -0.58
C THR A 90 -6.09 10.21 -0.20
N THR A 91 -6.01 10.92 0.93
CA THR A 91 -7.01 11.93 1.29
C THR A 91 -7.15 12.99 0.20
N GLY A 92 -6.02 13.43 -0.39
CA GLY A 92 -6.00 14.39 -1.50
C GLY A 92 -6.88 13.98 -2.68
N ARG A 93 -6.75 12.73 -3.13
CA ARG A 93 -7.52 12.17 -4.24
C ARG A 93 -9.03 12.05 -3.95
N ILE A 94 -9.41 11.88 -2.68
CA ILE A 94 -10.83 11.82 -2.29
C ILE A 94 -11.49 13.20 -2.36
N TYR A 95 -10.74 14.26 -2.05
CA TYR A 95 -11.28 15.64 -2.01
C TYR A 95 -11.23 16.39 -3.34
N SER A 96 -10.37 15.99 -4.27
CA SER A 96 -10.24 16.57 -5.63
C SER A 96 -11.28 16.03 -6.60
#